data_AF-A0A967HGC0-F1
#
_entry.id   AF-A0A967HGC0-F1
#
_cell.length_a   1.000
_cell.length_b   1.000
_cell.length_c   1.000
_cell.angle_alpha   90.00
_cell.angle_beta   90.00
_cell.angle_gamma   90.00
#
_symmetry.space_group_name_H-M   'P 1'
#
loop_
_entity.id
_entity.type
_entity.pdbx_description
1 polymer ?
#
loop_
_entity_poly.entity_id
_entity_poly.type
_entity_poly.pdbx_seq_one_letter_code
_entity_poly.pdbx_strand_id
1 'polypeptide(L)' 'RVKVLEGGRGGRGNAAFVSPRLRAPTVAEQGEYGAEAWFTLELKLLADAALVGFPNAGKSTFISRVSAAKPKI' A
#
# COMPACT_ATOMS: atom_id res chain seq x y z
N ARG A 1 -3.42 -3.39 5.87
CA ARG A 1 -2.09 -3.31 5.20
C ARG A 1 -2.12 -4.28 4.03
N VAL A 2 -1.60 -3.89 2.86
CA VAL A 2 -1.53 -4.73 1.66
C VAL A 2 -0.08 -4.76 1.18
N LYS A 3 0.46 -5.95 0.87
CA LYS A 3 1.79 -6.11 0.28
C LYS A 3 1.64 -6.02 -1.24
N VAL A 4 2.24 -5.00 -1.84
CA VAL A 4 2.09 -4.69 -3.28
C VAL A 4 3.27 -5.20 -4.13
N LEU A 5 4.43 -5.43 -3.50
CA LEU A 5 5.62 -5.98 -4.15
C LEU A 5 6.29 -7.00 -3.24
N GLU A 6 6.93 -7.98 -3.85
CA GLU A 6 7.78 -8.96 -3.15
C GLU A 6 9.23 -8.50 -3.19
N GLY A 7 9.93 -8.63 -2.06
CA GLY A 7 11.38 -8.55 -2.05
C GLY A 7 11.98 -9.77 -2.75
N GLY A 8 13.16 -9.60 -3.35
CA GLY A 8 13.90 -10.71 -3.94
C GLY A 8 14.36 -11.71 -2.88
N ARG A 9 14.65 -12.94 -3.31
CA ARG A 9 15.18 -13.97 -2.40
C ARG A 9 16.61 -13.63 -2.00
N GLY A 10 16.93 -13.88 -0.73
CA GLY A 10 18.31 -13.77 -0.24
C GLY A 10 19.21 -14.79 -0.93
N GLY A 11 20.43 -14.37 -1.26
CA GLY A 11 21.44 -15.24 -1.84
C GLY A 11 21.95 -16.27 -0.82
N ARG A 12 22.37 -17.44 -1.29
CA ARG A 12 22.93 -18.49 -0.44
C ARG A 12 24.40 -18.20 -0.11
N GLY A 13 24.73 -18.25 1.18
CA GLY A 13 26.13 -18.18 1.63
C GLY A 13 26.93 -19.43 1.27
N ASN A 14 28.25 -19.36 1.38
CA ASN A 14 29.16 -20.44 1.00
C ASN A 14 28.90 -21.78 1.72
N ALA A 15 28.41 -21.75 2.96
CA ALA A 15 28.02 -22.94 3.72
C ALA A 15 26.98 -23.81 3.01
N ALA A 16 26.10 -23.20 2.19
CA ALA A 16 25.09 -23.93 1.43
C ALA A 16 25.68 -24.78 0.28
N PHE A 17 26.95 -24.56 -0.08
CA PHE A 17 27.65 -25.25 -1.18
C PHE A 17 28.63 -26.32 -0.69
N VAL A 18 28.70 -26.57 0.62
CA VAL A 18 29.59 -27.58 1.20
C VAL A 18 29.14 -28.97 0.74
N SER A 19 30.07 -29.75 0.18
CA SER A 19 29.84 -31.14 -0.21
C SER A 19 31.09 -31.99 0.08
N PRO A 20 31.00 -33.34 0.08
CA PRO A 20 32.17 -34.21 0.31
C PRO A 20 33.36 -33.93 -0.62
N ARG A 21 33.08 -33.41 -1.83
CA ARG A 21 34.09 -33.03 -2.83
C ARG A 21 34.54 -31.56 -2.72
N LEU A 22 33.77 -30.69 -2.05
CA LEU A 22 34.06 -29.27 -1.88
C LEU A 22 33.81 -28.86 -0.42
N ARG A 23 34.83 -29.04 0.43
CA ARG A 23 34.73 -28.81 1.88
C ARG A 23 34.83 -27.34 2.30
N ALA A 24 35.49 -26.50 1.50
CA ALA A 24 35.65 -25.07 1.75
C ALA A 24 35.27 -24.25 0.49
N PRO A 25 33.97 -24.09 0.19
CA PRO A 25 33.53 -23.27 -0.93
C PRO A 25 33.91 -21.80 -0.71
N THR A 26 34.45 -21.17 -1.75
CA THR A 26 34.74 -19.73 -1.82
C THR A 26 33.68 -18.95 -2.59
N VAL A 27 32.65 -19.65 -3.07
CA VAL A 27 31.54 -19.10 -3.85
C VAL A 27 30.32 -18.86 -2.96
N ALA A 28 29.55 -17.84 -3.30
CA ALA A 28 28.25 -17.54 -2.72
C ALA A 28 27.33 -17.02 -3.82
N GLU A 29 26.03 -17.15 -3.62
CA GLU A 29 25.03 -16.56 -4.51
C GLU A 29 24.70 -15.15 -4.06
N GLN A 30 24.56 -14.25 -5.03
CA GLN A 30 23.98 -12.94 -4.80
C GLN A 30 22.46 -13.06 -4.63
N GLY A 31 21.87 -12.20 -3.80
CA GLY A 31 20.42 -12.12 -3.69
C GLY A 31 19.77 -11.68 -5.00
N GLU A 32 18.53 -12.12 -5.21
CA GLU A 32 17.72 -11.69 -6.34
C GLU A 32 17.31 -10.22 -6.15
N TYR A 33 17.19 -9.50 -7.26
CA TYR A 33 16.57 -8.19 -7.25
C TYR A 33 15.09 -8.31 -6.89
N GLY A 34 14.59 -7.38 -6.07
CA GLY A 34 13.17 -7.29 -5.77
C GLY A 34 12.37 -6.79 -6.96
N ALA A 35 11.05 -7.00 -6.92
CA ALA A 35 10.18 -6.40 -7.92
C ALA A 35 10.11 -4.88 -7.71
N GLU A 36 10.15 -4.12 -8.81
CA GLU A 36 10.02 -2.66 -8.82
C GLU A 36 8.82 -2.25 -9.67
N ALA A 37 8.01 -1.32 -9.18
CA ALA A 37 6.85 -0.79 -9.90
C ALA A 37 6.48 0.62 -9.43
N TRP A 38 5.86 1.37 -10.34
CA TRP A 38 5.25 2.66 -10.04
C TRP A 38 3.76 2.47 -9.74
N PHE A 39 3.28 3.11 -8.67
CA PHE A 39 1.87 3.05 -8.28
C PHE A 39 1.26 4.44 -8.22
N THR A 40 0.09 4.60 -8.83
CA THR A 40 -0.76 5.77 -8.65
C THR A 40 -1.79 5.45 -7.58
N LEU A 41 -1.79 6.23 -6.49
CA LEU A 41 -2.74 6.07 -5.40
C LEU A 41 -3.73 7.21 -5.43
N GLU A 42 -5.02 6.88 -5.52
CA GLU A 42 -6.11 7.85 -5.49
C GLU A 42 -6.97 7.64 -4.25
N LEU A 43 -7.28 8.72 -3.55
CA LEU A 43 -8.22 8.70 -2.44
C LEU A 43 -9.63 8.79 -2.98
N LYS A 44 -10.48 7.83 -2.64
CA LYS A 44 -11.92 7.95 -2.88
C LYS A 44 -12.51 9.01 -1.95
N LEU A 45 -12.99 10.10 -2.52
CA LEU A 45 -13.74 11.12 -1.78
C LEU A 45 -15.18 10.63 -1.54
N LEU A 46 -15.73 10.92 -0.36
CA LEU A 46 -17.11 10.59 0.00
C LEU A 46 -18.13 11.57 -0.59
N ALA A 47 -17.69 12.79 -0.90
CA ALA A 47 -18.52 13.86 -1.45
C ALA A 47 -17.67 14.89 -2.21
N ASP A 48 -18.26 15.53 -3.21
CA ASP A 48 -17.61 16.58 -4.01
C ASP A 48 -17.47 17.91 -3.23
N ALA A 49 -18.31 18.12 -2.21
CA ALA A 49 -18.27 19.28 -1.33
C ALA A 49 -18.66 18.91 0.10
N ALA A 50 -17.98 19.51 1.08
CA ALA A 50 -18.25 19.32 2.51
C ALA A 50 -18.51 20.67 3.20
N LEU A 51 -19.56 20.73 4.01
CA LEU A 51 -19.85 21.90 4.87
C LEU A 51 -19.14 21.74 6.21
N VAL A 52 -18.23 22.66 6.53
CA VAL A 52 -17.49 22.70 7.80
C VAL A 52 -18.02 23.85 8.66
N GLY A 53 -18.22 23.63 9.97
CA GLY A 53 -18.66 24.69 10.89
C GLY A 53 -19.02 24.17 12.28
N PHE A 54 -19.33 25.07 13.21
CA PHE A 54 -19.68 24.75 14.60
C PHE A 54 -20.89 23.80 14.73
N PRO A 55 -20.99 23.04 15.83
CA PRO A 55 -22.22 22.33 16.18
C PRO A 55 -23.43 23.28 16.10
N ASN A 56 -24.58 22.78 15.62
CA ASN A 56 -25.82 23.56 15.42
C ASN A 56 -25.77 24.71 14.38
N ALA A 57 -24.73 24.82 13.57
CA ALA A 57 -24.65 25.82 12.48
C ALA A 57 -25.64 25.59 11.30
N GLY A 58 -26.64 24.73 11.46
CA GLY A 58 -27.68 24.50 10.44
C GLY A 58 -27.23 23.74 9.18
N LYS A 59 -26.06 23.08 9.21
CA LYS A 59 -25.45 22.39 8.05
C LYS A 59 -26.41 21.38 7.39
N SER A 60 -27.07 20.53 8.18
CA SER A 60 -28.01 19.52 7.67
C SER A 60 -29.26 20.17 7.05
N THR A 61 -29.74 21.27 7.62
CA THR A 61 -30.89 22.05 7.11
C THR A 61 -30.57 22.72 5.78
N PHE A 62 -29.32 23.18 5.60
CA PHE A 62 -28.88 23.75 4.33
C PHE A 62 -28.83 22.67 3.23
N ILE A 63 -28.24 21.50 3.52
CA ILE A 63 -28.20 20.38 2.57
C ILE A 63 -29.61 19.94 2.17
N SER A 64 -30.54 19.80 3.11
CA SER A 64 -31.90 19.33 2.80
C SER A 64 -32.71 20.31 1.94
N ARG A 65 -32.40 21.61 1.98
CA ARG A 65 -33.09 22.63 1.17
C ARG A 65 -32.49 22.81 -0.22
N VAL A 66 -31.17 22.67 -0.36
CA VAL A 66 -30.45 22.94 -1.62
C VAL A 66 -30.25 21.66 -2.45
N SER A 67 -30.30 20.49 -1.82
CA SER A 67 -30.15 19.20 -2.51
C SER A 67 -31.45 18.76 -3.20
N ALA A 68 -31.38 18.46 -4.50
CA ALA A 68 -32.43 17.76 -5.23
C ALA A 68 -32.56 16.27 -4.79
N ALA A 69 -31.54 15.73 -4.13
CA ALA A 69 -31.52 14.36 -3.61
C ALA A 69 -31.96 14.31 -2.14
N LYS A 70 -32.89 13.39 -1.81
CA LYS A 70 -33.24 13.08 -0.41
C LYS A 70 -31.98 12.61 0.32
N PRO A 71 -31.53 13.30 1.38
CA PRO A 71 -30.33 12.89 2.10
C PRO A 71 -30.54 11.50 2.69
N LYS A 72 -29.63 10.57 2.38
CA LYS A 72 -29.48 9.33 3.16
C LYS A 72 -28.71 9.74 4.41
N ILE A 73 -29.42 9.82 5.54
CA ILE A 73 -28.81 9.95 6.86
C ILE A 73 -28.12 8.63 7.20
#